data_AF-A0A5M3MC40-F1
#
_entry.id   AF-A0A5M3MC40-F1
#
_cell.length_a   1.000
_cell.length_b   1.000
_cell.length_c   1.000
_cell.angle_alpha   90.00
_cell.angle_beta   90.00
_cell.angle_gamma   90.00
#
_symmetry.space_group_name_H-M   'P 1'
#
loop_
_entity.id
_entity.type
_entity.pdbx_description
1 polymer ?
#
loop_
_entity_poly.entity_id
_entity_poly.type
_entity_poly.pdbx_seq_one_letter_code
_entity_poly.pdbx_strand_id
1 'polypeptide(L)'
;MAYSLRLKEHNTDFPVIALMACDFLAIPATSVSVERLFSGSRHVCRDSRSSFKASTITKVMCTKKWLEDADLFFEAVSKTR
;
A
#
# COMPACT_ATOMS: atom_id res chain seq x y z
N MET A 1 5.06 8.89 9.04
CA MET A 1 4.00 9.82 9.50
C MET A 1 4.50 11.23 9.85
N ALA A 2 5.68 11.41 10.45
CA ALA A 2 6.18 12.76 10.78
C ALA A 2 6.70 13.56 9.57
N TYR A 3 7.30 12.91 8.56
CA TYR A 3 7.86 13.56 7.37
C TYR A 3 6.79 14.11 6.42
N SER A 4 5.66 13.42 6.29
CA SER A 4 4.52 13.83 5.45
C SER A 4 3.76 15.05 6.00
N LEU A 5 3.85 15.30 7.32
CA LEU A 5 3.26 16.50 7.94
C LEU A 5 4.09 17.76 7.63
N ARG A 6 5.42 17.65 7.70
CA ARG A 6 6.33 18.78 7.42
C ARG A 6 6.27 19.29 5.98
N LEU A 7 6.03 18.40 5.01
CA LEU A 7 5.85 18.79 3.61
C LEU A 7 4.52 19.51 3.35
N LYS A 8 3.50 19.20 4.16
CA LYS A 8 2.20 19.89 4.10
C LYS A 8 2.30 21.35 4.54
N GLU A 9 3.17 21.65 5.50
CA GLU A 9 3.40 23.01 6.00
C GLU A 9 4.09 23.91 4.96
N HIS A 10 5.00 23.35 4.16
CA HIS A 10 5.72 24.07 3.08
C HIS A 10 5.03 24.00 1.70
N ASN A 11 3.88 23.35 1.60
CA ASN A 11 3.12 23.22 0.34
C ASN A 11 2.59 24.59 -0.16
N THR A 12 2.43 25.55 0.74
CA THR A 12 1.98 26.91 0.43
C THR A 12 3.03 27.73 -0.32
N ASP A 13 4.31 27.53 -0.01
CA ASP A 13 5.42 28.27 -0.64
C ASP A 13 5.92 27.58 -1.91
N PHE A 14 5.92 26.24 -1.95
CA PHE A 14 6.47 25.47 -3.07
C PHE A 14 5.59 24.27 -3.44
N PRO A 15 4.40 24.51 -4.03
CA PRO A 15 3.42 23.45 -4.27
C PRO A 15 3.94 22.34 -5.20
N VAL A 16 4.73 22.70 -6.22
CA VAL A 16 5.27 21.73 -7.19
C VAL A 16 6.35 20.85 -6.56
N ILE A 17 7.25 21.44 -5.77
CA ILE A 17 8.36 20.71 -5.14
C ILE A 17 7.84 19.84 -4.00
N ALA A 18 6.85 20.33 -3.24
CA ALA A 18 6.21 19.58 -2.17
C ALA A 18 5.49 18.33 -2.71
N LEU A 19 4.81 18.43 -3.86
CA LEU A 19 4.20 17.29 -4.54
C LEU A 19 5.26 16.26 -4.96
N MET A 20 6.32 16.70 -5.64
CA MET A 20 7.42 15.81 -6.04
C MET A 20 8.05 15.11 -4.83
N ALA A 21 8.33 15.85 -3.75
CA ALA A 21 8.89 15.27 -2.54
C ALA A 21 7.95 14.22 -1.91
N CYS A 22 6.64 14.47 -1.90
CA CYS A 22 5.66 13.49 -1.45
C CYS A 22 5.68 12.22 -2.31
N ASP A 23 5.73 12.34 -3.64
CA ASP A 23 5.81 11.19 -4.55
C ASP A 23 7.08 10.37 -4.32
N PHE A 24 8.24 11.03 -4.19
CA PHE A 24 9.51 10.34 -3.95
C PHE A 24 9.59 9.68 -2.57
N LEU A 25 9.03 10.30 -1.53
CA LEU A 25 9.05 9.78 -0.16
C LEU A 25 7.95 8.76 0.12
N ALA A 26 6.93 8.68 -0.75
CA ALA A 26 5.93 7.61 -0.71
C ALA A 26 6.54 6.26 -1.15
N ILE A 27 7.64 6.28 -1.90
CA ILE A 27 8.35 5.07 -2.30
C ILE A 27 9.08 4.51 -1.08
N PRO A 28 8.75 3.30 -0.61
CA PRO A 28 9.44 2.70 0.51
C PRO A 28 10.90 2.46 0.13
N ALA A 29 11.84 2.98 0.93
CA ALA A 29 13.27 2.82 0.70
C ALA A 29 13.76 1.35 0.80
N THR A 30 12.91 0.45 1.31
CA THR A 30 13.26 -0.96 1.53
C THR A 30 12.10 -1.89 1.18
N SER A 31 12.43 -3.14 0.83
CA SER A 31 11.47 -4.22 0.56
C SER A 31 10.73 -4.71 1.81
N VAL A 32 11.05 -4.20 3.00
CA VAL A 32 10.53 -4.67 4.29
C VAL A 32 9.00 -4.69 4.32
N SER A 33 8.34 -3.70 3.71
CA SER A 33 6.87 -3.66 3.63
C SER A 33 6.29 -4.83 2.84
N VAL A 34 6.95 -5.20 1.73
CA VAL A 34 6.56 -6.32 0.88
C VAL A 34 6.87 -7.65 1.57
N GLU A 35 8.02 -7.76 2.23
CA GLU A 35 8.40 -8.95 3.00
C GLU A 35 7.46 -9.20 4.19
N ARG A 36 7.03 -8.15 4.88
CA ARG A 36 6.00 -8.25 5.93
C ARG A 36 4.66 -8.70 5.36
N LEU A 37 4.26 -8.20 4.19
CA LEU A 37 3.05 -8.64 3.50
C LEU A 37 3.10 -10.13 3.18
N PHE A 38 4.21 -10.61 2.60
CA PHE A 38 4.41 -12.03 2.32
C PHE A 38 4.54 -12.89 3.58
N SER A 39 5.17 -12.38 4.64
CA SER A 39 5.25 -13.09 5.91
C SER A 39 3.86 -13.25 6.55
N GLY A 40 3.01 -12.22 6.48
CA GLY A 40 1.61 -12.27 6.93
C GLY A 40 0.73 -13.17 6.04
N SER A 41 1.03 -13.26 4.75
CA SER A 41 0.34 -14.14 3.80
C SER A 41 0.61 -15.61 4.06
N ARG A 42 1.68 -15.94 4.78
CA ARG A 42 2.10 -17.33 5.03
C ARG A 42 1.01 -18.15 5.70
N HIS A 43 0.16 -17.55 6.53
CA HIS A 43 -0.98 -18.27 7.11
C HIS A 43 -2.04 -18.60 6.07
N VAL A 44 -2.39 -17.65 5.20
CA VAL A 44 -3.31 -17.85 4.05
C VAL A 44 -2.77 -18.93 3.09
N CYS A 45 -1.46 -18.95 2.85
CA CYS A 45 -0.78 -19.93 2.00
C CYS A 45 -0.51 -21.29 2.70
N ARG A 46 -0.61 -21.37 4.03
CA ARG A 46 -0.35 -22.59 4.81
C ARG A 46 -1.65 -23.31 5.18
N ASP A 47 -2.73 -22.56 5.38
CA ASP A 47 -4.08 -23.08 5.62
C ASP A 47 -4.75 -23.61 4.33
N SER A 48 -4.19 -23.26 3.16
CA SER A 48 -4.55 -23.82 1.85
C SER A 48 -4.12 -25.29 1.66
N ARG A 49 -4.44 -26.16 2.62
CA ARG A 49 -4.54 -27.61 2.39
C ARG A 49 -5.67 -27.94 1.41
N SER A 50 -6.53 -26.98 1.07
CA SER A 50 -7.37 -27.01 -0.13
C SER A 50 -6.75 -26.12 -1.23
N SER A 51 -6.75 -26.62 -2.47
CA SER A 51 -6.05 -26.07 -3.65
C SER A 51 -6.50 -24.64 -4.05
N PHE A 52 -6.01 -23.61 -3.36
CA PHE A 52 -6.20 -22.22 -3.80
C PHE A 52 -5.19 -21.88 -4.89
N LYS A 53 -5.69 -21.37 -6.03
CA LYS A 53 -4.84 -20.83 -7.09
C LYS A 53 -4.13 -19.57 -6.60
N ALA A 54 -2.93 -19.32 -7.12
CA ALA A 54 -2.14 -18.11 -6.80
C ALA A 54 -2.95 -16.82 -7.01
N SER A 55 -3.79 -16.78 -8.06
CA SER A 55 -4.69 -15.67 -8.34
C SER A 55 -5.70 -15.40 -7.22
N THR A 56 -6.19 -16.45 -6.55
CA THR A 56 -7.14 -16.32 -5.44
C THR A 56 -6.45 -15.80 -4.19
N ILE A 57 -5.21 -16.25 -3.92
CA ILE A 57 -4.40 -15.75 -2.82
C ILE A 57 -4.15 -14.24 -2.99
N THR A 58 -3.75 -13.79 -4.18
CA THR A 58 -3.56 -12.37 -4.47
C THR A 58 -4.83 -11.56 -4.21
N LYS A 59 -5.99 -12.03 -4.67
CA LYS A 59 -7.28 -11.35 -4.43
C LYS A 59 -7.58 -11.24 -2.94
N VAL A 60 -7.46 -12.33 -2.18
CA VAL A 60 -7.70 -12.33 -0.72
C VAL A 60 -6.76 -11.35 -0.01
N MET A 61 -5.48 -11.33 -0.38
CA MET A 61 -4.50 -10.43 0.21
C MET A 61 -4.81 -8.96 -0.10
N CYS A 62 -5.18 -8.64 -1.36
CA CYS A 62 -5.59 -7.29 -1.76
C CYS A 62 -6.87 -6.86 -1.05
N THR A 63 -7.91 -7.70 -1.05
CA THR A 63 -9.20 -7.40 -0.39
C THR A 63 -9.03 -7.18 1.11
N LYS A 64 -8.21 -8.01 1.78
CA LYS A 64 -7.90 -7.81 3.19
C LYS A 64 -7.25 -6.44 3.43
N LYS A 65 -6.21 -6.11 2.65
CA LYS A 65 -5.50 -4.83 2.79
C LYS A 65 -6.39 -3.62 2.51
N TRP A 66 -7.31 -3.73 1.56
CA TRP A 66 -8.31 -2.70 1.25
C TRP A 66 -9.36 -2.53 2.35
N LEU A 67 -9.76 -3.61 3.03
CA LEU A 67 -10.66 -3.52 4.17
C LEU A 67 -9.99 -2.85 5.39
N GLU A 68 -8.69 -3.08 5.57
CA GLU A 68 -7.89 -2.44 6.61
C GLU A 68 -7.60 -0.95 6.33
N ASP A 69 -7.74 -0.51 5.08
CA ASP A 69 -7.24 0.79 4.59
C ASP A 69 -8.20 1.34 3.51
N ALA A 70 -9.29 1.99 3.97
CA ALA A 70 -10.37 2.44 3.10
C ALA A 70 -9.94 3.49 2.06
N ASP A 71 -8.91 4.28 2.36
CA ASP A 71 -8.32 5.24 1.43
C ASP A 71 -7.61 4.54 0.26
N LEU A 72 -6.91 3.42 0.53
CA LEU A 72 -6.30 2.59 -0.52
C LEU A 72 -7.35 1.91 -1.40
N PHE A 73 -8.51 1.55 -0.84
CA PHE A 73 -9.61 1.00 -1.63
C PHE A 73 -10.14 2.03 -2.63
N PHE A 74 -10.41 3.26 -2.15
CA PHE A 74 -10.93 4.33 -3.01
C PHE A 74 -9.94 4.69 -4.13
N GLU A 75 -8.65 4.80 -3.81
CA GLU A 75 -7.59 5.05 -4.80
C GLU A 75 -7.50 3.92 -5.85
N ALA A 76 -7.55 2.66 -5.42
CA ALA A 76 -7.48 1.51 -6.33
C ALA A 76 -8.68 1.44 -7.29
N VAL A 77 -9.88 1.78 -6.80
CA VAL A 77 -11.10 1.82 -7.62
C VAL A 77 -11.11 3.03 -8.55
N SER A 78 -10.63 4.19 -8.10
CA SER A 78 -10.54 5.43 -8.88
C SER A 78 -9.59 5.29 -10.07
N LYS A 79 -8.43 4.63 -9.87
CA LYS A 79 -7.39 4.46 -10.90
C LYS A 79 -7.69 3.40 -11.97
N THR A 80 -8.78 2.63 -11.79
CA THR A 80 -9.24 1.61 -12.74
C THR A 80 -10.19 2.18 -13.80
N ARG A 81 -10.43 3.50 -13.82
CA ARG A 81 -11.32 4.18 -14.76
C ARG A 81 -10.62 5.21 -15.63
#